data_AF-A0A6V7HAF9-F1
#
_entry.id   AF-A0A6V7HAF9-F1
#
_cell.length_a   1.000
_cell.length_b   1.000
_cell.length_c   1.000
_cell.angle_alpha   90.00
_cell.angle_beta   90.00
_cell.angle_gamma   90.00
#
_symmetry.space_group_name_H-M   'P 1'
#
loop_
_entity.id
_entity.type
_entity.pdbx_description
1 polymer ?
#
loop_
_entity_poly.entity_id
_entity_poly.type
_entity_poly.pdbx_seq_one_letter_code
_entity_poly.pdbx_strand_id
1 'polypeptide(L)'
;MARKSILVYDLLKTEQPPEGFTEREIVEQISTRHDIMAGKTLRKQVSVALRRGVDFGIIAKKNNKFRFDPDSAKVSTTRRKTSSRKNARGKSKSRIIKRTTKTQQRSSTKNKNRNQKRPVPQPNLPKSWTPSKRNLTDEPLSKVKKV
;
A
#
# COMPACT_ATOMS: atom_id res chain seq x y z
N MET A 1 0.80 12.03 -18.78
CA MET A 1 0.11 12.30 -17.48
C MET A 1 1.16 12.39 -16.38
N ALA A 2 1.40 13.59 -15.82
CA ALA A 2 2.43 13.79 -14.79
C ALA A 2 2.08 13.05 -13.50
N ARG A 3 3.07 12.42 -12.86
CA ARG A 3 2.88 11.74 -11.57
C ARG A 3 2.74 12.81 -10.48
N LYS A 4 1.53 13.05 -9.97
CA LYS A 4 1.29 14.06 -8.91
C LYS A 4 2.05 13.81 -7.61
N SER A 5 2.60 12.61 -7.40
CA SER A 5 3.51 12.33 -6.30
C SER A 5 4.81 13.14 -6.37
N ILE A 6 5.29 13.51 -7.56
CA ILE A 6 6.48 14.35 -7.71
C ILE A 6 6.21 15.74 -7.15
N LEU A 7 5.02 16.30 -7.40
CA LEU A 7 4.62 17.63 -6.94
C LEU A 7 4.60 17.72 -5.41
N VAL A 8 4.16 16.65 -4.74
CA VAL A 8 4.20 16.56 -3.27
C VAL A 8 5.65 16.56 -2.78
N TYR A 9 6.52 15.80 -3.43
CA TYR A 9 7.93 15.74 -3.06
C TYR A 9 8.63 17.08 -3.28
N ASP A 10 8.44 17.69 -4.46
CA ASP A 10 9.03 18.97 -4.82
C ASP A 10 8.59 20.06 -3.85
N LEU A 11 7.29 20.14 -3.53
CA LEU A 11 6.77 21.08 -2.54
C LEU A 11 7.44 20.93 -1.17
N LEU A 12 7.50 19.69 -0.67
CA LEU A 12 8.09 19.43 0.66
C LEU A 12 9.60 19.69 0.67
N LYS A 13 10.27 19.55 -0.47
CA LYS A 13 11.71 19.79 -0.63
C LYS A 13 12.04 21.27 -0.75
N THR A 14 11.20 22.09 -1.40
CA THR A 14 11.47 23.51 -1.62
C THR A 14 11.14 24.38 -0.41
N GLU A 15 10.00 24.14 0.25
CA GLU A 15 9.50 25.05 1.28
C GLU A 15 10.04 24.77 2.69
N GLN A 16 10.43 23.51 2.97
CA GLN A 16 11.01 23.01 4.22
C GLN A 16 10.60 23.74 5.52
N PRO A 17 9.29 23.85 5.84
CA PRO A 17 8.87 24.50 7.08
C PRO A 17 9.33 23.69 8.30
N PRO A 18 9.73 24.36 9.40
CA PRO A 18 10.25 23.68 10.59
C PRO A 18 9.22 22.71 11.22
N GLU A 19 7.94 23.08 11.20
CA GLU A 19 6.84 22.23 11.71
C GLU A 19 6.31 21.21 10.69
N GLY A 20 6.60 21.35 9.40
CA GLY A 20 5.98 20.57 8.32
C GLY A 20 4.60 21.10 7.88
N PHE A 21 4.03 20.48 6.85
CA PHE A 21 2.72 20.84 6.31
C PHE A 21 1.64 19.82 6.65
N THR A 22 0.41 20.29 6.82
CA THR A 22 -0.76 19.39 6.87
C THR A 22 -1.13 18.90 5.47
N GLU A 23 -1.83 17.76 5.39
CA GLU A 23 -2.31 17.25 4.09
C GLU A 23 -3.17 18.27 3.34
N ARG A 24 -3.96 19.08 4.07
CA ARG A 24 -4.83 20.12 3.49
C ARG A 24 -3.99 21.24 2.87
N GLU A 25 -2.99 21.75 3.58
CA GLU A 25 -2.08 22.78 3.08
C GLU A 25 -1.34 22.30 1.83
N ILE A 26 -0.89 21.05 1.81
CA ILE A 26 -0.20 20.47 0.65
C ILE A 26 -1.12 20.46 -0.58
N VAL A 27 -2.39 20.06 -0.40
CA VAL A 27 -3.37 20.04 -1.49
C VAL A 27 -3.63 21.45 -2.00
N GLU A 28 -3.75 22.43 -1.11
CA GLU A 28 -3.98 23.83 -1.43
C GLU A 28 -2.79 24.43 -2.19
N GLN A 29 -1.56 24.25 -1.69
CA GLN A 29 -0.37 24.74 -2.38
C GLN A 29 -0.18 24.11 -3.76
N ILE A 30 -0.43 22.80 -3.90
CA ILE A 30 -0.35 22.13 -5.22
C ILE A 30 -1.44 22.64 -6.16
N SER A 31 -2.65 22.90 -5.64
CA SER A 31 -3.75 23.47 -6.41
C SER A 31 -3.39 24.84 -6.95
N THR A 32 -2.84 25.72 -6.10
CA THR A 32 -2.49 27.10 -6.45
C THR A 32 -1.29 27.19 -7.39
N ARG A 33 -0.25 26.38 -7.19
CA ARG A 33 0.99 26.46 -8.01
C ARG A 33 0.86 25.84 -9.40
N HIS A 34 0.01 24.82 -9.55
CA HIS A 34 -0.07 24.04 -10.78
C HIS A 34 -1.43 24.12 -11.48
N ASP A 35 -2.32 25.01 -11.01
CA ASP A 35 -3.69 25.19 -11.51
C ASP A 35 -4.46 23.86 -11.61
N ILE A 36 -4.38 23.04 -10.55
CA ILE A 36 -5.03 21.72 -10.49
C ILE A 36 -6.24 21.83 -9.58
N MET A 37 -7.43 21.48 -10.08
CA MET A 37 -8.64 21.44 -9.23
C MET A 37 -8.43 20.60 -7.95
N ALA A 38 -8.72 21.22 -6.80
CA ALA A 38 -8.66 20.62 -5.46
C ALA A 38 -9.78 19.60 -5.18
N GLY A 39 -9.99 18.65 -6.10
CA GLY A 39 -11.01 17.61 -5.99
C GLY A 39 -10.59 16.40 -5.15
N LYS A 40 -11.53 15.46 -4.99
CA LYS A 40 -11.34 14.20 -4.26
C LYS A 40 -10.16 13.37 -4.80
N THR A 41 -9.93 13.42 -6.12
CA THR A 41 -8.84 12.70 -6.79
C THR A 41 -7.48 13.23 -6.38
N LEU A 42 -7.30 14.56 -6.31
CA LEU A 42 -6.03 15.17 -5.90
C LEU A 42 -5.73 14.80 -4.45
N ARG A 43 -6.70 14.95 -3.55
CA ARG A 43 -6.56 14.55 -2.13
C ARG A 43 -6.12 13.10 -1.98
N LYS A 44 -6.78 12.17 -2.70
CA LYS A 44 -6.40 10.74 -2.68
C LYS A 44 -4.98 10.52 -3.19
N GLN A 45 -4.56 11.22 -4.24
CA GLN A 45 -3.21 11.12 -4.81
C GLN A 45 -2.16 11.66 -3.83
N VAL A 46 -2.41 12.80 -3.20
CA VAL A 46 -1.54 13.38 -2.16
C VAL A 46 -1.44 12.44 -0.96
N SER A 47 -2.56 11.94 -0.43
CA SER A 47 -2.57 10.98 0.68
C SER A 47 -1.74 9.73 0.39
N VAL A 48 -1.86 9.17 -0.81
CA VAL A 48 -1.07 8.01 -1.24
C VAL A 48 0.42 8.36 -1.40
N ALA A 49 0.74 9.53 -1.94
CA ALA A 49 2.11 10.00 -2.08
C ALA A 49 2.78 10.19 -0.71
N LEU A 50 2.08 10.83 0.24
CA LEU A 50 2.56 11.02 1.61
C LEU A 50 2.77 9.69 2.33
N ARG A 51 1.81 8.77 2.24
CA ARG A 51 1.96 7.43 2.82
C ARG A 51 3.17 6.71 2.24
N ARG A 52 3.33 6.73 0.92
CA ARG A 52 4.48 6.11 0.26
C ARG A 52 5.79 6.81 0.61
N GLY A 53 5.80 8.13 0.77
CA GLY A 53 7.01 8.87 1.18
C GLY A 53 7.41 8.55 2.62
N VAL A 54 6.44 8.36 3.52
CA VAL A 54 6.68 7.84 4.87
C VAL A 54 7.18 6.40 4.82
N ASP A 55 6.59 5.56 3.97
CA ASP A 55 7.09 4.21 3.74
C ASP A 55 8.54 4.28 3.26
N PHE A 56 8.86 5.01 2.20
CA PHE A 56 10.24 5.13 1.71
C PHE A 56 11.18 5.82 2.71
N GLY A 57 10.65 6.41 3.79
CA GLY A 57 11.42 7.09 4.82
C GLY A 57 11.97 8.44 4.37
N ILE A 58 11.49 8.97 3.25
CA ILE A 58 11.88 10.28 2.72
C ILE A 58 11.06 11.42 3.34
N ILE A 59 9.89 11.08 3.92
CA ILE A 59 9.00 12.02 4.60
C ILE A 59 8.84 11.57 6.05
N ALA A 60 9.06 12.48 6.99
CA ALA A 60 8.70 12.30 8.39
C ALA A 60 7.27 12.79 8.63
N LYS A 61 6.49 12.02 9.39
CA LYS A 61 5.16 12.42 9.89
C LYS A 61 5.23 12.70 11.39
N LYS A 62 4.94 13.93 11.81
CA LYS A 62 4.84 14.33 13.22
C LYS A 62 3.57 15.13 13.42
N ASN A 63 2.73 14.77 14.40
CA ASN A 63 1.49 15.50 14.75
C ASN A 63 0.57 15.80 13.53
N ASN A 64 0.39 14.83 12.63
CA ASN A 64 -0.34 14.99 11.35
C ASN A 64 0.22 16.01 10.37
N LYS A 65 1.43 16.52 10.61
CA LYS A 65 2.22 17.29 9.68
C LYS A 65 3.27 16.41 9.02
N PHE A 66 3.62 16.75 7.79
CA PHE A 66 4.57 16.04 6.94
C PHE A 66 5.74 16.96 6.61
N ARG A 67 6.96 16.44 6.75
CA ARG A 67 8.19 17.18 6.46
C ARG A 67 9.12 16.31 5.64
N PHE A 68 9.87 16.93 4.73
CA PHE A 68 10.95 16.24 4.04
C PHE A 68 12.10 15.98 5.02
N ASP A 69 12.47 14.72 5.20
CA ASP A 69 13.53 14.30 6.12
C ASP A 69 14.17 13.01 5.61
N PRO A 70 15.21 13.12 4.76
CA PRO A 70 15.88 11.96 4.18
C PRO A 70 16.70 11.16 5.20
N ASP A 71 17.07 11.76 6.34
CA ASP A 71 17.85 11.08 7.38
C ASP A 71 16.98 10.14 8.21
N SER A 72 15.68 10.42 8.32
CA SER A 72 14.70 9.49 8.91
C SER A 72 14.61 8.13 8.17
N ALA A 73 15.01 8.08 6.88
CA ALA A 73 15.03 6.86 6.08
C ALA A 73 15.99 5.78 6.61
N LYS A 74 17.11 6.23 7.20
CA LYS A 74 18.15 5.35 7.76
C LYS A 74 17.61 4.54 8.94
N VAL A 75 16.68 5.10 9.70
CA VAL A 75 16.07 4.47 10.89
C VAL A 75 14.85 3.61 10.54
N SER A 76 14.12 3.95 9.46
CA SER A 76 12.92 3.22 9.01
C SER A 76 13.25 1.87 8.34
N THR A 77 14.31 1.82 7.53
CA THR A 77 14.71 0.62 6.78
C THR A 77 15.12 -0.55 7.68
N THR A 78 15.70 -0.28 8.85
CA THR A 78 16.00 -1.31 9.86
C THR A 78 14.74 -1.93 10.47
N ARG A 79 13.69 -1.13 10.75
CA ARG A 79 12.37 -1.65 11.19
C ARG A 79 11.65 -2.44 10.10
N ARG A 80 11.84 -2.10 8.82
CA ARG A 80 11.21 -2.83 7.70
C ARG A 80 11.79 -4.24 7.53
N LYS A 81 13.07 -4.46 7.83
CA LYS A 81 13.68 -5.80 7.78
C LYS A 81 13.11 -6.74 8.85
N THR A 82 12.56 -6.22 9.94
CA THR A 82 11.97 -7.06 11.02
C THR A 82 10.47 -7.33 10.86
N SER A 83 9.74 -6.53 10.06
CA SER A 83 8.29 -6.72 9.85
C SER A 83 7.91 -7.52 8.60
N SER A 84 8.84 -7.73 7.65
CA SER A 84 8.55 -8.40 6.37
C SER A 84 8.42 -9.93 6.44
N ARG A 85 8.51 -10.54 7.62
CA ARG A 85 8.23 -11.99 7.83
C ARG A 85 7.28 -12.23 8.99
N LYS A 86 6.01 -11.86 8.84
CA LYS A 86 4.94 -12.47 9.64
C LYS A 86 3.62 -12.61 8.88
N ASN A 87 3.70 -13.21 7.70
CA ASN A 87 2.63 -14.08 7.23
C ASN A 87 2.76 -15.43 7.95
N ALA A 88 2.39 -15.47 9.23
CA ALA A 88 2.29 -16.71 9.99
C ALA A 88 0.81 -16.93 10.33
N ARG A 89 0.28 -17.97 9.69
CA ARG A 89 -1.03 -18.58 9.88
C ARG A 89 -1.43 -18.65 11.37
N GLY A 90 -2.71 -18.36 11.63
CA GLY A 90 -3.51 -18.91 12.73
C GLY A 90 -3.01 -18.70 14.16
N LYS A 91 -3.69 -17.84 14.92
CA LYS A 91 -3.91 -18.08 16.36
C LYS A 91 -5.11 -17.28 16.86
N SER A 92 -6.23 -17.99 16.92
CA SER A 92 -7.34 -17.71 17.83
C SER A 92 -6.75 -17.42 19.21
N LYS A 93 -6.88 -16.19 19.71
CA LYS A 93 -6.73 -15.90 21.13
C LYS A 93 -8.12 -15.95 21.75
N SER A 94 -8.45 -17.13 22.26
CA SER A 94 -9.42 -17.31 23.34
C SER A 94 -9.14 -16.26 24.41
N ARG A 95 -10.10 -15.34 24.62
CA ARG A 95 -10.11 -14.49 25.80
C ARG A 95 -11.37 -14.89 26.57
N ILE A 96 -11.16 -15.83 27.48
CA ILE A 96 -12.08 -16.21 28.55
C ILE A 96 -12.40 -14.92 29.33
N ILE A 97 -13.59 -14.37 29.14
CA ILE A 97 -14.18 -13.38 30.03
C ILE A 97 -15.55 -13.96 30.41
N LYS A 98 -15.60 -14.51 31.62
CA LYS A 98 -16.86 -14.90 32.28
C LYS A 98 -17.76 -13.66 32.37
N ARG A 99 -18.83 -13.59 31.58
CA ARG A 99 -19.96 -12.69 31.79
C ARG A 99 -21.27 -13.44 31.57
N THR A 100 -21.80 -13.90 32.70
CA THR A 100 -23.20 -13.95 33.11
C THR A 100 -24.26 -13.92 32.01
N THR A 101 -24.94 -15.05 31.89
CA THR A 101 -26.24 -15.27 31.26
C THR A 101 -27.28 -14.22 31.66
N LYS A 102 -27.81 -13.48 30.69
CA LYS A 102 -29.23 -13.10 30.67
C LYS A 102 -29.77 -13.27 29.25
N THR A 103 -30.76 -14.14 29.18
CA THR A 103 -31.68 -14.42 28.10
C THR A 103 -32.30 -13.16 27.53
N GLN A 104 -32.23 -12.99 26.20
CA GLN A 104 -33.32 -12.41 25.44
C GLN A 104 -33.29 -12.99 24.02
N GLN A 105 -34.26 -13.85 23.75
CA GLN A 105 -34.62 -14.30 22.42
C GLN A 105 -34.98 -13.09 21.56
N ARG A 106 -34.43 -13.00 20.34
CA ARG A 106 -35.11 -12.36 19.21
C ARG A 106 -34.64 -12.99 17.90
N SER A 107 -35.54 -13.83 17.39
CA SER A 107 -35.80 -14.20 15.99
C SER A 107 -34.68 -13.99 14.96
N SER A 108 -34.12 -15.13 14.54
CA SER A 108 -33.98 -15.56 13.15
C SER A 108 -34.33 -14.53 12.05
N THR A 109 -33.30 -13.98 11.40
CA THR A 109 -33.29 -13.83 9.93
C THR A 109 -31.85 -13.76 9.43
N LYS A 110 -31.37 -14.93 9.05
CA LYS A 110 -30.02 -15.23 8.61
C LYS A 110 -29.90 -14.89 7.11
N ASN A 111 -29.69 -13.64 6.75
CA ASN A 111 -29.29 -13.28 5.37
C ASN A 111 -27.80 -12.94 5.30
N LYS A 112 -26.99 -14.01 5.31
CA LYS A 112 -25.61 -13.99 4.80
C LYS A 112 -25.65 -13.90 3.27
N ASN A 113 -25.76 -12.70 2.71
CA ASN A 113 -25.27 -12.47 1.34
C ASN A 113 -23.75 -12.43 1.35
N ARG A 114 -23.15 -13.60 1.64
CA ARG A 114 -21.73 -13.87 1.45
C ARG A 114 -21.56 -14.07 -0.04
N ASN A 115 -21.06 -13.03 -0.70
CA ASN A 115 -20.62 -13.04 -2.09
C ASN A 115 -19.80 -14.32 -2.35
N GLN A 116 -20.41 -15.33 -2.96
CA GLN A 116 -19.75 -16.57 -3.30
C GLN A 116 -18.77 -16.23 -4.41
N LYS A 117 -17.48 -16.22 -4.09
CA LYS A 117 -16.44 -16.23 -5.12
C LYS A 117 -16.75 -17.43 -6.00
N ARG A 118 -17.16 -17.17 -7.26
CA ARG A 118 -17.26 -18.22 -8.26
C ARG A 118 -15.91 -18.94 -8.28
N PRO A 119 -15.85 -20.25 -8.01
CA PRO A 119 -14.60 -20.98 -8.17
C PRO A 119 -14.24 -20.88 -9.66
N VAL A 120 -13.10 -20.26 -9.94
CA VAL A 120 -12.53 -20.30 -11.30
C VAL A 120 -12.29 -21.78 -11.60
N PRO A 121 -12.85 -22.34 -12.68
CA PRO A 121 -12.62 -23.74 -13.02
C PRO A 121 -11.12 -23.94 -13.22
N GLN A 122 -10.57 -24.96 -12.56
CA GLN A 122 -9.17 -25.31 -12.79
C GLN A 122 -9.03 -25.84 -14.22
N PRO A 123 -7.97 -25.44 -14.96
CA PRO A 123 -7.72 -25.99 -16.27
C PRO A 123 -7.47 -27.50 -16.15
N ASN A 124 -8.11 -28.28 -17.01
CA ASN A 124 -7.90 -29.73 -17.12
C ASN A 124 -6.53 -30.00 -17.74
N LEU A 125 -5.47 -29.90 -16.94
CA LEU A 125 -4.12 -30.29 -17.35
C LEU A 125 -3.91 -31.79 -17.09
N PRO A 126 -3.28 -32.52 -18.01
CA PRO A 126 -2.92 -33.90 -17.78
C PRO A 126 -2.00 -34.01 -16.55
N LYS A 127 -2.19 -35.06 -15.75
CA LYS A 127 -1.46 -35.30 -14.49
C LYS A 127 0.07 -35.38 -14.66
N SER A 128 0.53 -35.63 -15.89
CA SER A 128 1.92 -35.71 -16.32
C SER A 128 2.50 -34.39 -16.83
N TRP A 129 1.72 -33.31 -16.90
CA TRP A 129 2.24 -32.02 -17.32
C TRP A 129 3.13 -31.43 -16.23
N THR A 130 4.44 -31.63 -16.38
CA THR A 130 5.46 -30.89 -15.63
C THR A 130 6.00 -29.78 -16.53
N PRO A 131 6.15 -28.54 -16.03
CA PRO A 131 6.82 -27.48 -16.77
C PRO A 131 8.22 -27.97 -17.18
N SER A 132 8.45 -28.10 -18.49
CA SER A 132 9.76 -28.49 -19.01
C SER A 132 10.77 -27.43 -18.57
N LYS A 133 11.79 -27.85 -17.82
CA LYS A 133 12.89 -26.97 -17.42
C LYS A 133 13.69 -26.67 -18.70
N ARG A 134 13.48 -25.49 -19.28
CA ARG A 134 14.37 -24.98 -20.33
C ARG A 134 15.76 -24.81 -19.73
N ASN A 135 16.73 -25.55 -20.26
CA ASN A 135 18.15 -25.32 -19.97
C ASN A 135 18.55 -24.02 -20.66
N LEU A 136 18.52 -22.91 -19.92
CA LEU A 136 18.88 -21.57 -20.42
C LEU A 136 20.32 -21.50 -20.96
N THR A 137 21.14 -22.51 -20.70
CA THR A 137 22.55 -22.60 -21.12
C THR A 137 22.74 -23.19 -22.52
N ASP A 138 21.78 -23.96 -23.04
CA ASP A 138 21.90 -24.67 -24.33
C ASP A 138 21.10 -24.01 -25.46
N GLU A 139 20.23 -23.04 -25.14
CA GLU A 139 19.42 -22.36 -26.16
C GLU A 139 20.24 -21.19 -26.77
N PRO A 140 20.53 -21.20 -28.09
CA PRO A 140 21.28 -20.13 -28.71
C PRO A 140 20.48 -18.82 -28.61
N LEU A 141 21.01 -17.84 -27.87
CA LEU A 141 20.42 -16.52 -27.76
C LEU A 141 20.29 -15.91 -29.16
N SER A 142 19.04 -15.65 -29.59
CA SER A 142 18.79 -14.99 -30.86
C SER A 142 19.43 -13.61 -30.85
N LYS A 143 20.49 -13.41 -31.62
CA LYS A 143 21.14 -12.10 -31.77
C LYS A 143 20.17 -11.16 -32.47
N VAL A 144 19.71 -10.14 -31.76
CA VAL A 144 18.91 -9.05 -32.33
C VAL A 144 19.79 -8.36 -33.38
N LYS A 145 19.38 -8.39 -34.65
CA LYS A 145 19.98 -7.54 -35.68
C LYS A 145 19.62 -6.09 -35.35
N LYS A 146 20.63 -5.27 -35.08
CA LYS A 146 20.44 -3.81 -35.02
C LYS A 146 20.08 -3.35 -36.44
N VAL A 147 18.94 -2.67 -36.54
CA VAL A 147 18.56 -1.83 -37.68
C VAL A 147 18.96 -0.42 -37.35
#